data_AF-A0A556PTY4-F1
#
_entry.id   AF-A0A556PTY4-F1
#
_cell.length_a   1.000
_cell.length_b   1.000
_cell.length_c   1.000
_cell.angle_alpha   90.00
_cell.angle_beta   90.00
_cell.angle_gamma   90.00
#
_symmetry.space_group_name_H-M   'P 1'
#
loop_
_entity.id
_entity.type
_entity.pdbx_description
1 polymer ?
#
loop_
_entity_poly.entity_id
_entity_poly.type
_entity_poly.pdbx_seq_one_letter_code
_entity_poly.pdbx_strand_id
1 'polypeptide(L)'
;MDTETFLNTMKLYRHKLLNELQVIHGYQSMNMKEESMEKLNRFIGELNAERVLQSLDAPEYVRLILLWKIQHPEVSLQYQTTGKSQSLRNYVQVMCQDAQTVIDKVEEIAQEDTSLSIHLSYQPEIKIDYIITNVEKDKQNDSENEAKNDLQKIVFQYCYK
;
A
#
# COMPACT_ATOMS: atom_id res chain seq x y z
N MET A 1 -17.94 -11.79 -7.01
CA MET A 1 -18.21 -11.28 -5.65
C MET A 1 -19.70 -11.06 -5.56
N ASP A 2 -20.37 -11.65 -4.58
CA ASP A 2 -21.81 -11.46 -4.34
C ASP A 2 -22.09 -10.11 -3.65
N THR A 3 -23.38 -9.75 -3.57
CA THR A 3 -23.84 -8.47 -3.03
C THR A 3 -23.53 -8.31 -1.54
N GLU A 4 -23.64 -9.37 -0.75
CA GLU A 4 -23.38 -9.29 0.69
C GLU A 4 -21.89 -9.05 0.94
N THR A 5 -21.03 -9.79 0.24
CA THR A 5 -19.58 -9.58 0.29
C THR A 5 -19.22 -8.15 -0.13
N PHE A 6 -19.81 -7.63 -1.21
CA PHE A 6 -19.60 -6.24 -1.63
C PHE A 6 -19.93 -5.23 -0.52
N LEU A 7 -21.12 -5.36 0.09
CA LEU A 7 -21.57 -4.45 1.14
C LEU A 7 -20.68 -4.54 2.38
N ASN A 8 -20.22 -5.74 2.74
CA ASN A 8 -19.28 -5.94 3.84
C ASN A 8 -17.93 -5.29 3.55
N THR A 9 -17.38 -5.43 2.34
CA THR A 9 -16.15 -4.73 1.93
C THR A 9 -16.33 -3.21 2.03
N MET A 10 -17.44 -2.67 1.54
CA MET A 10 -17.73 -1.23 1.63
C MET A 10 -17.85 -0.75 3.09
N LYS A 11 -18.44 -1.58 3.96
CA LYS A 11 -18.53 -1.29 5.39
C LYS A 11 -17.13 -1.23 6.02
N LEU A 12 -16.27 -2.21 5.77
CA LEU A 12 -14.89 -2.24 6.26
C LEU A 12 -14.10 -1.04 5.79
N TYR A 13 -14.15 -0.73 4.49
CA TYR A 13 -13.45 0.41 3.92
C TYR A 13 -13.89 1.72 4.57
N ARG A 14 -15.20 1.94 4.72
CA ARG A 14 -15.72 3.14 5.40
C ARG A 14 -15.28 3.22 6.86
N HIS A 15 -15.26 2.11 7.59
CA HIS A 15 -14.74 2.10 8.97
C HIS A 15 -13.26 2.50 9.01
N LYS A 16 -12.42 2.01 8.10
CA LYS A 16 -11.01 2.43 7.98
C LYS A 16 -10.91 3.95 7.82
N LEU A 17 -11.65 4.53 6.86
CA LEU A 17 -11.60 5.98 6.59
C LEU A 17 -12.02 6.80 7.81
N LEU A 18 -13.09 6.39 8.50
CA LEU A 18 -13.57 7.09 9.69
C LEU A 18 -12.56 7.01 10.83
N ASN A 19 -11.88 5.88 11.01
CA ASN A 19 -10.84 5.71 12.03
C ASN A 19 -9.66 6.66 11.78
N GLU A 20 -9.16 6.76 10.54
CA GLU A 20 -8.08 7.71 10.20
C GLU A 20 -8.48 9.15 10.51
N LEU A 21 -9.71 9.55 10.13
CA LEU A 21 -10.23 10.88 10.42
C LEU A 21 -10.40 11.15 11.92
N GLN A 22 -10.84 10.16 12.70
CA GLN A 22 -10.94 10.27 14.15
C GLN A 22 -9.57 10.48 14.81
N VAL A 23 -8.54 9.75 14.36
CA VAL A 23 -7.17 9.94 14.85
C VAL A 23 -6.69 11.36 14.52
N ILE A 24 -6.83 11.81 13.27
CA ILE A 24 -6.43 13.16 12.84
C ILE A 24 -7.12 14.22 13.70
N HIS A 25 -8.44 14.10 13.92
CA HIS A 25 -9.21 15.00 14.76
C HIS A 25 -8.77 14.97 16.23
N GLY A 26 -8.39 13.80 16.75
CA GLY A 26 -7.82 13.64 18.09
C GLY A 26 -6.58 14.52 18.29
N TYR A 27 -5.61 14.47 17.36
CA TYR A 27 -4.42 15.32 17.41
C TYR A 27 -4.76 16.81 17.33
N GLN A 28 -5.72 17.20 16.47
CA GLN A 28 -6.17 18.60 16.40
C GLN A 28 -6.75 19.08 17.73
N SER A 29 -7.56 18.25 18.40
CA SER A 29 -8.18 18.58 19.68
C SER A 29 -7.16 18.75 20.82
N MET A 30 -6.01 18.08 20.71
CA MET A 30 -4.87 18.21 21.63
C MET A 30 -3.92 19.36 21.25
N ASN A 31 -4.29 20.18 20.25
CA ASN A 31 -3.49 21.28 19.71
C ASN A 31 -2.13 20.82 19.11
N MET A 32 -2.01 19.54 18.77
CA MET A 32 -0.87 18.91 18.10
C MET A 32 -1.00 19.08 16.58
N LYS A 33 -0.86 20.33 16.13
CA LYS A 33 -1.17 20.71 14.74
C LYS A 33 -0.22 20.11 13.72
N GLU A 34 1.06 19.99 14.05
CA GLU A 34 2.08 19.48 13.13
C GLU A 34 1.84 17.99 12.85
N GLU A 35 1.66 17.20 13.89
CA GLU A 35 1.38 15.76 13.81
C GLU A 35 0.04 15.48 13.14
N SER A 36 -0.96 16.32 13.41
CA SER A 36 -2.25 16.23 12.71
C SER A 36 -2.10 16.46 11.21
N MET A 37 -1.35 17.49 10.81
CA MET A 37 -1.11 17.80 9.40
C MET A 37 -0.30 16.71 8.71
N GLU A 38 0.70 16.15 9.38
CA GLU A 38 1.47 15.01 8.88
C GLU A 38 0.57 13.80 8.60
N LYS A 39 -0.27 13.43 9.57
CA LYS A 39 -1.23 12.33 9.41
C LYS A 39 -2.24 12.59 8.31
N LEU A 40 -2.76 13.81 8.21
CA LEU A 40 -3.68 14.20 7.13
C LEU A 40 -3.03 14.08 5.76
N ASN A 41 -1.79 14.57 5.59
CA ASN A 41 -1.06 14.49 4.34
C ASN A 41 -0.78 13.03 3.96
N ARG A 42 -0.41 12.18 4.93
CA ARG A 42 -0.25 10.74 4.73
C ARG A 42 -1.55 10.09 4.26
N PHE A 43 -2.66 10.38 4.93
CA PHE A 43 -3.97 9.84 4.59
C PHE A 43 -4.44 10.28 3.18
N ILE A 44 -4.25 11.55 2.82
CA ILE A 44 -4.49 12.06 1.47
C ILE A 44 -3.59 11.37 0.44
N GLY A 45 -2.33 11.11 0.81
CA GLY A 45 -1.37 10.35 -0.01
C GLY A 45 -1.88 8.95 -0.34
N GLU A 46 -2.37 8.21 0.65
CA GLU A 46 -2.96 6.87 0.45
C GLU A 46 -4.18 6.91 -0.48
N LEU A 47 -5.11 7.84 -0.25
CA LEU A 47 -6.29 7.99 -1.11
C LEU A 47 -5.91 8.35 -2.56
N ASN A 48 -4.88 9.16 -2.75
CA ASN A 48 -4.35 9.46 -4.07
C ASN A 48 -3.72 8.23 -4.72
N ALA A 49 -2.97 7.41 -3.98
CA ALA A 49 -2.42 6.15 -4.48
C ALA A 49 -3.53 5.21 -4.95
N GLU A 50 -4.60 5.03 -4.16
CA GLU A 50 -5.77 4.25 -4.53
C GLU A 50 -6.42 4.79 -5.82
N ARG A 51 -6.58 6.11 -5.94
CA ARG A 51 -7.14 6.76 -7.14
C ARG A 51 -6.28 6.51 -8.38
N VAL A 52 -4.96 6.63 -8.27
CA VAL A 52 -4.05 6.39 -9.40
C VAL A 52 -4.11 4.92 -9.83
N LEU A 53 -4.10 4.00 -8.86
CA LEU A 53 -4.27 2.57 -9.12
C LEU A 53 -5.61 2.29 -9.85
N GLN A 54 -6.70 2.92 -9.43
CA GLN A 54 -8.02 2.78 -10.08
C GLN A 54 -8.07 3.29 -11.53
N SER A 55 -7.13 4.15 -11.93
CA SER A 55 -7.07 4.68 -13.29
C SER A 55 -6.44 3.72 -14.32
N LEU A 56 -5.86 2.60 -13.86
CA LEU A 56 -5.21 1.64 -14.74
C LEU A 56 -6.21 0.86 -15.60
N ASP A 57 -5.82 0.55 -16.83
CA ASP A 57 -6.54 -0.36 -17.73
C ASP A 57 -6.25 -1.84 -17.37
N ALA A 58 -6.44 -2.19 -16.09
CA ALA A 58 -6.16 -3.50 -15.51
C ALA A 58 -7.10 -3.82 -14.32
N PRO A 59 -8.43 -3.93 -14.55
CA PRO A 59 -9.42 -3.92 -13.47
C PRO A 59 -9.27 -5.09 -12.48
N GLU A 60 -8.88 -6.28 -12.92
CA GLU A 60 -8.68 -7.44 -12.05
C GLU A 60 -7.48 -7.25 -11.12
N TYR A 61 -6.38 -6.70 -11.66
CA TYR A 61 -5.18 -6.35 -10.90
C TYR A 61 -5.48 -5.27 -9.86
N VAL A 62 -6.16 -4.19 -10.28
CA VAL A 62 -6.60 -3.11 -9.40
C VAL A 62 -7.48 -3.64 -8.28
N ARG A 63 -8.46 -4.48 -8.62
CA ARG A 63 -9.35 -5.12 -7.65
C ARG A 63 -8.58 -5.96 -6.63
N LEU A 64 -7.62 -6.76 -7.08
CA LEU A 64 -6.80 -7.60 -6.20
C LEU A 64 -6.08 -6.75 -5.15
N ILE A 65 -5.32 -5.75 -5.58
CA ILE A 65 -4.54 -4.88 -4.68
C ILE A 65 -5.45 -4.08 -3.73
N LEU A 66 -6.56 -3.52 -4.21
CA LEU A 66 -7.47 -2.74 -3.36
C LEU A 66 -8.18 -3.59 -2.32
N LEU A 67 -8.66 -4.78 -2.70
CA LEU A 67 -9.32 -5.67 -1.74
C LEU A 67 -8.35 -6.11 -0.66
N TRP A 68 -7.15 -6.51 -1.05
CA TRP A 68 -6.07 -6.83 -0.12
C TRP A 68 -5.79 -5.64 0.82
N LYS A 69 -5.64 -4.42 0.30
CA LYS A 69 -5.38 -3.23 1.11
C LYS A 69 -6.51 -2.90 2.10
N ILE A 70 -7.76 -3.18 1.74
CA ILE A 70 -8.93 -3.01 2.63
C ILE A 70 -8.88 -4.04 3.77
N GLN A 71 -8.43 -5.26 3.48
CA GLN A 71 -8.31 -6.33 4.47
C GLN A 71 -7.15 -6.10 5.43
N HIS A 72 -6.08 -5.45 4.97
CA HIS A 72 -4.85 -5.18 5.73
C HIS A 72 -4.65 -3.67 5.91
N PRO A 73 -5.47 -3.00 6.75
CA PRO A 73 -5.41 -1.56 6.95
C PRO A 73 -4.08 -1.07 7.50
N GLU A 74 -3.34 -1.89 8.23
CA GLU A 74 -2.04 -1.62 8.86
C GLU A 74 -0.90 -1.45 7.86
N VAL A 75 -0.95 -2.09 6.69
CA VAL A 75 0.12 -1.97 5.69
C VAL A 75 -0.06 -0.70 4.88
N SER A 76 0.92 0.21 4.88
CA SER A 76 0.83 1.41 4.04
C SER A 76 1.01 1.05 2.56
N LEU A 77 0.19 1.61 1.69
CA LEU A 77 0.27 1.39 0.23
C LEU A 77 0.62 2.70 -0.47
N GLN A 78 1.67 2.66 -1.27
CA GLN A 78 2.03 3.73 -2.19
C GLN A 78 1.98 3.22 -3.62
N TYR A 79 1.44 4.03 -4.53
CA TYR A 79 1.35 3.69 -5.93
C TYR A 79 1.77 4.88 -6.79
N GLN A 80 2.64 4.61 -7.76
CA GLN A 80 3.14 5.61 -8.70
C GLN A 80 3.25 5.02 -10.10
N THR A 81 3.03 5.87 -11.11
CA THR A 81 3.19 5.52 -12.52
C THR A 81 4.16 6.47 -13.21
N THR A 82 5.03 5.94 -14.07
CA THR A 82 5.95 6.72 -14.90
C THR A 82 5.81 6.36 -16.37
N GLY A 83 5.98 7.35 -17.24
CA GLY A 83 5.90 7.18 -18.69
C GLY A 83 4.48 7.35 -19.23
N LYS A 84 4.35 7.21 -20.55
CA LYS A 84 3.06 7.36 -21.24
C LYS A 84 2.22 6.09 -21.04
N SER A 85 1.01 6.25 -20.49
CA SER A 85 0.08 5.14 -20.29
C SER A 85 -0.14 4.31 -21.56
N GLN A 86 -0.13 2.99 -21.39
CA GLN A 86 -0.43 2.00 -22.42
C GLN A 86 -1.47 1.01 -21.87
N SER A 87 -2.09 0.22 -22.76
CA SER A 87 -3.03 -0.80 -22.30
C SER A 87 -2.29 -1.93 -21.57
N LEU A 88 -2.80 -2.32 -20.42
CA LEU A 88 -2.25 -3.40 -19.60
C LEU A 88 -3.01 -4.72 -19.79
N ARG A 89 -4.10 -4.72 -20.56
CA ARG A 89 -5.06 -5.84 -20.69
C ARG A 89 -4.41 -7.18 -20.99
N ASN A 90 -3.42 -7.20 -21.87
CA ASN A 90 -2.73 -8.42 -22.27
C ASN A 90 -1.90 -9.06 -21.15
N TYR A 91 -1.56 -8.28 -20.13
CA TYR A 91 -0.68 -8.68 -19.04
C TYR A 91 -1.41 -8.90 -17.73
N VAL A 92 -2.70 -8.53 -17.64
CA VAL A 92 -3.47 -8.52 -16.38
C VAL A 92 -3.40 -9.86 -15.64
N GLN A 93 -3.53 -10.98 -16.35
CA GLN A 93 -3.49 -12.29 -15.71
C GLN A 93 -2.12 -12.55 -15.05
N VAL A 94 -1.02 -12.27 -15.75
CA VAL A 94 0.34 -12.44 -15.22
C VAL A 94 0.60 -11.46 -14.08
N MET A 95 0.20 -10.19 -14.25
CA MET A 95 0.28 -9.17 -13.22
C MET A 95 -0.44 -9.57 -11.93
N CYS A 96 -1.59 -10.25 -12.02
CA CYS A 96 -2.29 -10.75 -10.83
C CYS A 96 -1.52 -11.87 -10.12
N GLN A 97 -0.86 -12.76 -10.87
CA GLN A 97 -0.04 -13.83 -10.29
C GLN A 97 1.21 -13.27 -9.61
N ASP A 98 1.87 -12.32 -10.26
CA ASP A 98 3.03 -11.63 -9.71
C ASP A 98 2.65 -10.84 -8.45
N ALA A 99 1.54 -10.10 -8.50
CA ALA A 99 0.99 -9.40 -7.34
C ALA A 99 0.62 -10.34 -6.18
N GLN A 100 0.02 -11.50 -6.47
CA GLN A 100 -0.30 -12.47 -5.44
C GLN A 100 0.97 -12.97 -4.73
N THR A 101 2.04 -13.25 -5.49
CA THR A 101 3.33 -13.66 -4.93
C THR A 101 3.88 -12.60 -3.98
N VAL A 102 3.77 -11.32 -4.35
CA VAL A 102 4.18 -10.20 -3.50
C VAL A 102 3.30 -10.08 -2.26
N ILE A 103 1.97 -10.17 -2.42
CA ILE A 103 1.00 -10.14 -1.32
C ILE A 103 1.30 -11.23 -0.30
N ASP A 104 1.50 -12.48 -0.75
CA ASP A 104 1.81 -13.61 0.11
C ASP A 104 3.10 -13.34 0.90
N LYS A 105 4.12 -12.71 0.27
CA LYS A 105 5.35 -12.32 0.95
C LYS A 105 5.12 -11.21 1.97
N VAL A 106 4.31 -10.20 1.64
CA VAL A 106 3.98 -9.11 2.57
C VAL A 106 3.28 -9.70 3.80
N GLU A 107 2.29 -10.58 3.60
CA GLU A 107 1.56 -11.21 4.69
C GLU A 107 2.45 -12.08 5.61
N GLU A 108 3.46 -12.75 5.04
CA GLU A 108 4.45 -13.52 5.82
C GLU A 108 5.27 -12.63 6.77
N ILE A 109 5.56 -11.39 6.38
CA ILE A 109 6.49 -10.50 7.09
C ILE A 109 5.81 -9.28 7.72
N ALA A 110 4.50 -9.11 7.56
CA ALA A 110 3.77 -7.92 7.95
C ALA A 110 3.89 -7.66 9.45
N GLN A 111 4.32 -6.44 9.79
CA GLN A 111 4.36 -5.85 11.13
C GLN A 111 3.75 -4.44 11.09
N GLU A 112 3.58 -3.78 12.24
CA GLU A 112 2.91 -2.47 12.38
C GLU A 112 3.46 -1.36 11.45
N ASP A 113 4.71 -1.47 11.01
CA ASP A 113 5.39 -0.46 10.19
C ASP A 113 5.72 -0.95 8.76
N THR A 114 5.01 -1.98 8.28
CA THR A 114 5.21 -2.48 6.91
C THR A 114 4.58 -1.56 5.87
N SER A 115 5.32 -1.30 4.80
CA SER A 115 4.84 -0.54 3.64
C SER A 115 5.11 -1.30 2.34
N LEU A 116 4.15 -1.21 1.42
CA LEU A 116 4.26 -1.71 0.05
C LEU A 116 4.21 -0.51 -0.90
N SER A 117 5.31 -0.28 -1.61
CA SER A 117 5.38 0.72 -2.68
C SER A 117 5.39 0.02 -4.02
N ILE A 118 4.45 0.39 -4.89
CA ILE A 118 4.30 -0.17 -6.24
C ILE A 118 4.63 0.92 -7.26
N HIS A 119 5.60 0.65 -8.13
CA HIS A 119 6.01 1.55 -9.19
C HIS A 119 5.77 0.88 -10.56
N LEU A 120 4.85 1.43 -11.35
CA LEU A 120 4.60 0.99 -12.73
C LEU A 120 5.29 1.94 -13.72
N SER A 121 6.18 1.41 -14.55
CA SER A 121 6.77 2.14 -15.68
C SER A 121 6.27 1.58 -17.01
N TYR A 122 5.92 2.46 -17.95
CA TYR A 122 5.45 2.08 -19.30
C TYR A 122 6.55 2.09 -20.38
N GLN A 123 7.75 2.60 -20.09
CA GLN A 123 8.82 2.74 -21.10
C GLN A 123 10.20 2.41 -20.52
N PRO A 124 11.08 1.73 -21.28
CA PRO A 124 10.92 1.23 -22.66
C PRO A 124 10.08 -0.05 -22.79
N GLU A 125 9.85 -0.76 -21.69
CA GLU A 125 8.97 -1.93 -21.57
C GLU A 125 8.06 -1.70 -20.35
N ILE A 126 6.94 -2.40 -20.27
CA ILE A 126 6.07 -2.31 -19.08
C ILE A 126 6.76 -3.04 -17.93
N LYS A 127 6.99 -2.34 -16.83
CA LYS A 127 7.67 -2.88 -15.64
C LYS A 127 6.92 -2.53 -14.38
N ILE A 128 6.85 -3.46 -13.44
CA ILE A 128 6.32 -3.20 -12.09
C ILE A 128 7.39 -3.57 -11.08
N ASP A 129 7.77 -2.59 -10.28
CA ASP A 129 8.62 -2.78 -9.11
C ASP A 129 7.74 -2.74 -7.87
N TYR A 130 7.78 -3.81 -7.08
CA TYR A 130 7.18 -3.87 -5.76
C TYR A 130 8.28 -3.78 -4.71
N ILE A 131 8.18 -2.81 -3.82
CA ILE A 131 9.16 -2.55 -2.78
C ILE A 131 8.44 -2.70 -1.44
N ILE A 132 8.82 -3.74 -0.71
CA ILE A 132 8.36 -3.94 0.66
C ILE A 132 9.42 -3.34 1.59
N THR A 133 9.00 -2.44 2.46
CA THR A 133 9.87 -1.86 3.50
C THR A 133 9.26 -2.17 4.86
N ASN A 134 10.07 -2.73 5.76
CA ASN A 134 9.68 -2.99 7.15
C ASN A 134 10.75 -2.46 8.10
N VAL A 135 10.33 -1.99 9.28
CA VAL A 135 11.23 -1.63 10.37
C VAL A 135 11.44 -2.88 11.22
N GLU A 136 12.62 -3.50 11.16
CA GLU A 136 12.94 -4.54 12.13
C GLU A 136 13.13 -3.87 13.50
N LYS A 137 12.20 -4.11 14.44
CA LYS A 137 12.43 -3.82 15.86
C LYS A 137 13.37 -4.90 16.38
N ASP A 138 14.65 -4.58 16.49
CA ASP A 138 15.68 -5.46 17.03
C ASP A 138 15.22 -6.01 18.40
N LYS A 139 14.91 -7.31 18.47
CA LYS A 139 14.60 -7.97 19.73
C LYS A 139 15.92 -8.32 20.41
N GLN A 140 16.27 -7.49 21.42
CA GLN A 140 17.28 -7.68 22.49
C GLN A 140 18.59 -6.88 22.34
N ASN A 141 18.73 -5.78 23.08
CA ASN A 141 19.42 -5.81 24.38
C ASN A 141 19.36 -4.46 25.11
N ASP A 142 19.26 -4.56 26.43
CA ASP A 142 19.29 -3.46 27.39
C ASP A 142 20.53 -2.56 27.25
N SER A 143 20.30 -1.29 27.60
CA SER A 143 21.27 -0.24 27.97
C SER A 143 22.01 0.48 26.83
N GLU A 144 21.69 1.76 26.71
CA GLU A 144 22.52 2.84 26.17
C GLU A 144 23.21 2.54 24.83
N ASN A 145 22.48 2.70 23.72
CA ASN A 145 23.04 3.28 22.49
C ASN A 145 21.89 3.65 21.53
N GLU A 146 22.03 4.79 20.87
CA GLU A 146 21.10 5.32 19.87
C GLU A 146 20.80 4.27 18.79
N ALA A 147 19.58 3.74 18.82
CA ALA A 147 19.10 2.68 17.94
C ALA A 147 19.13 3.12 16.47
N LYS A 148 20.06 2.56 15.69
CA LYS A 148 19.92 2.52 14.24
C LYS A 148 18.85 1.48 13.91
N ASN A 149 17.63 1.94 13.65
CA ASN A 149 16.61 1.12 13.02
C ASN A 149 17.08 0.77 11.60
N ASP A 150 17.52 -0.47 11.37
CA ASP A 150 17.81 -0.93 10.02
C ASP A 150 16.49 -1.29 9.31
N LEU A 151 16.24 -0.62 8.17
CA LEU A 151 15.08 -0.89 7.33
C LEU A 151 15.34 -2.12 6.48
N GLN A 152 14.56 -3.18 6.68
CA GLN A 152 14.59 -4.33 5.77
C GLN A 152 13.82 -3.96 4.51
N LYS A 153 14.49 -4.08 3.36
CA LYS A 153 13.92 -3.75 2.04
C LYS A 153 13.95 -4.99 1.14
N ILE A 154 12.78 -5.43 0.69
CA ILE A 154 12.62 -6.51 -0.27
C ILE A 154 12.08 -5.94 -1.57
N VAL A 155 12.68 -6.30 -2.70
CA VAL A 155 12.29 -5.78 -4.02
C VAL A 155 11.94 -6.93 -4.95
N PHE A 156 10.75 -6.85 -5.55
CA PHE A 156 10.32 -7.70 -6.65
C PHE A 156 10.22 -6.86 -7.91
N GLN A 157 10.75 -7.38 -9.01
CA GLN A 157 10.76 -6.66 -10.29
C GLN A 157 10.24 -7.57 -11.39
N TYR A 158 9.17 -7.15 -12.05
CA TYR A 158 8.51 -7.87 -13.13
C TYR A 158 8.51 -7.03 -14.40
N CYS A 159 8.80 -7.67 -15.54
CA CYS A 159 8.82 -7.03 -16.86
C CYS A 159 7.84 -7.76 -17.79
N TYR A 160 7.02 -6.99 -18.51
CA TYR A 160 5.98 -7.49 -19.39
C TYR A 160 6.28 -7.05 -20.83
N LYS A 161 6.38 -8.01 -21.75
CA LYS A 161 6.71 -7.83 -23.17
C LYS A 161 5.53 -8.24 -24.02
#